data_AF-A0A6A6YDQ6-F1
#
_entry.id   AF-A0A6A6YDQ6-F1
#
_cell.length_a   1.000
_cell.length_b   1.000
_cell.length_c   1.000
_cell.angle_alpha   90.00
_cell.angle_beta   90.00
_cell.angle_gamma   90.00
#
_symmetry.space_group_name_H-M   'P 1'
#
loop_
_entity.id
_entity.type
_entity.pdbx_description
1 polymer ?
#
loop_
_entity_poly.entity_id
_entity_poly.type
_entity_poly.pdbx_seq_one_letter_code
_entity_poly.pdbx_strand_id
1 'polypeptide(L)'
;MRDIYRSAYQVIAWLGPEADSSGHAIQTLNYIGGQVEYLEGGHLCPSPDAVEENWHDPGTELPYESQTWDAVHSLFCRGWFDRVWVIQEILLADSRALVQCGYCAIPFTIFRRAATCIKENHHASKLETRLRHLAKITNPSVGLPFDRVLRLGSQRKCKDPRDYVYGILGLAPKKLAAKFRPNYSNSVSQVYMEMTLLYSNHIQRLDILQRAYQYGRILNLPSWVPDLTARLPRKFPCSGQFSAGFSRAHFTFEAPAALSALGVQCARVTAVSSKLSSGGETASSTIRAWQPENITTIPYPNNETLQRAHLMTLRKGRVRERWVGWRNIYPSFEDWELAWLRFTRGETFKGTNEIPTTASAADRLICDAINLCIGHAYVRTDTGYVGTVPLDAEIGDIICVFLGCDFPVLLREKGLGRFVVVGECFVFGLYDATSVLGPLPAPWEVQMFKSFGNRYKYRFYNRDTKELVQEDPRLEGTDLGDWERFDHEPEPDDPPVFDYFRHKITNEVINSDPRMLPDALNARGVKLTWFML
;
A
#
# COMPACT_ATOMS: atom_id res chain seq x y z
N MET A 1 -15.86 0.74 22.43
CA MET A 1 -15.61 2.00 21.69
C MET A 1 -16.40 2.10 20.39
N ARG A 2 -16.31 1.12 19.47
CA ARG A 2 -17.07 1.15 18.19
C ARG A 2 -18.55 1.46 18.36
N ASP A 3 -19.25 0.72 19.22
CA ASP A 3 -20.69 0.86 19.38
C ASP A 3 -21.08 2.19 20.06
N ILE A 4 -20.19 2.73 20.91
CA ILE A 4 -20.40 4.02 21.56
C ILE A 4 -20.53 5.14 20.52
N TYR A 5 -19.57 5.27 19.59
CA TYR A 5 -19.62 6.33 18.58
C TYR A 5 -20.72 6.13 17.54
N ARG A 6 -21.05 4.88 17.20
CA ARG A 6 -22.16 4.56 16.28
C ARG A 6 -23.54 4.83 16.87
N SER A 7 -23.71 4.58 18.16
CA SER A 7 -24.99 4.76 18.85
C SER A 7 -25.14 6.14 19.49
N ALA A 8 -24.08 6.95 19.50
CA ALA A 8 -24.15 8.32 19.98
C ALA A 8 -25.11 9.14 19.12
N TYR A 9 -26.02 9.89 19.76
CA TYR A 9 -26.88 10.84 19.07
C TYR A 9 -26.08 11.91 18.33
N GLN A 10 -24.98 12.36 18.92
CA GLN A 10 -24.08 13.34 18.33
C GLN A 10 -22.67 13.16 18.89
N VAL A 11 -21.67 13.31 18.02
CA VAL A 11 -20.24 13.31 18.38
C VAL A 11 -19.70 14.71 18.14
N ILE A 12 -19.03 15.26 19.15
CA ILE A 12 -18.39 16.58 19.07
C ILE A 12 -16.88 16.39 19.12
N ALA A 13 -16.20 16.67 18.00
CA ALA A 13 -14.76 16.78 17.94
C ALA A 13 -14.32 18.13 18.50
N TRP A 14 -14.04 18.16 19.80
CA TRP A 14 -13.56 19.35 20.51
C TRP A 14 -12.07 19.61 20.24
N LEU A 15 -11.77 20.73 19.58
CA LEU A 15 -10.42 21.16 19.20
C LEU A 15 -9.72 22.02 20.27
N GLY A 16 -10.43 22.35 21.36
CA GLY A 16 -9.95 23.22 22.43
C GLY A 16 -10.62 24.60 22.45
N PRO A 17 -10.19 25.48 23.36
CA PRO A 17 -10.64 26.86 23.44
C PRO A 17 -10.34 27.66 22.16
N GLU A 18 -11.07 28.75 21.98
CA GLU A 18 -10.82 29.72 20.92
C GLU A 18 -9.42 30.31 21.05
N ALA A 19 -8.66 30.27 19.94
CA ALA A 19 -7.35 30.91 19.80
C ALA A 19 -6.97 30.92 18.30
N ASP A 20 -5.93 31.67 17.93
CA ASP A 20 -5.37 31.69 16.56
C ASP A 20 -6.43 31.99 15.46
N SER A 21 -7.39 32.86 15.79
CA SER A 21 -8.52 33.19 14.91
C SER A 21 -9.35 31.98 14.48
N SER A 22 -9.49 30.97 15.36
CA SER A 22 -10.22 29.73 15.04
C SER A 22 -11.69 29.96 14.66
N GLY A 23 -12.34 31.01 15.19
CA GLY A 23 -13.70 31.37 14.79
C GLY A 23 -13.77 31.77 13.31
N HIS A 24 -12.86 32.63 12.85
CA HIS A 24 -12.71 33.00 11.44
C HIS A 24 -12.43 31.78 10.57
N ALA A 25 -11.49 30.92 10.97
CA ALA A 25 -11.18 29.70 10.23
C ALA A 25 -12.41 28.76 10.09
N ILE A 26 -13.21 28.60 11.15
CA ILE A 26 -14.44 27.79 11.10
C ILE A 26 -15.47 28.40 10.14
N GLN A 27 -15.66 29.72 10.18
CA GLN A 27 -16.57 30.42 9.26
C GLN A 27 -16.12 30.29 7.80
N THR A 28 -14.83 30.47 7.52
CA THR A 28 -14.25 30.27 6.19
C THR A 28 -14.47 28.85 5.69
N LEU A 29 -14.17 27.84 6.50
CA LEU A 29 -14.39 26.44 6.13
C LEU A 29 -15.88 26.13 5.93
N ASN A 30 -16.76 26.75 6.72
CA ASN A 30 -18.20 26.57 6.55
C ASN A 30 -18.68 27.14 5.22
N TYR A 31 -18.19 28.32 4.83
CA TYR A 31 -18.53 28.90 3.52
C TYR A 31 -18.01 28.04 2.37
N ILE A 32 -16.70 27.71 2.34
CA ILE A 32 -16.09 26.88 1.29
C ILE A 32 -16.82 25.53 1.17
N GLY A 33 -17.02 24.84 2.30
CA GLY A 33 -17.67 23.53 2.32
C GLY A 33 -19.16 23.57 1.94
N GLY A 34 -19.80 24.73 2.03
CA GLY A 34 -21.17 24.96 1.57
C GLY A 34 -21.29 25.16 0.05
N GLN A 35 -20.20 25.53 -0.64
CA GLN A 35 -20.19 25.73 -2.09
C GLN A 35 -20.07 24.43 -2.89
N VAL A 36 -19.58 23.36 -2.26
CA VAL A 36 -19.28 22.10 -2.95
C VAL A 36 -19.97 20.91 -2.29
N GLU A 37 -20.29 19.91 -3.10
CA GLU A 37 -20.80 18.61 -2.70
C GLU A 37 -19.77 17.52 -2.99
N TYR A 38 -19.83 16.44 -2.21
CA TYR A 38 -18.87 15.34 -2.32
C TYR A 38 -19.51 14.17 -3.06
N LEU A 39 -18.91 13.78 -4.17
CA LEU A 39 -19.30 12.61 -4.95
C LEU A 39 -18.48 11.37 -4.56
N GLU A 40 -19.05 10.21 -4.85
CA GLU A 40 -18.32 8.95 -4.69
C GLU A 40 -17.02 8.97 -5.51
N GLY A 41 -15.94 8.42 -4.96
CA GLY A 41 -14.63 8.41 -5.60
C GLY A 41 -13.76 9.65 -5.35
N GLY A 42 -14.23 10.62 -4.56
CA GLY A 42 -13.42 11.79 -4.17
C GLY A 42 -13.52 12.99 -5.11
N HIS A 43 -14.49 12.96 -6.03
CA HIS A 43 -14.80 14.09 -6.90
C HIS A 43 -15.69 15.10 -6.18
N LEU A 44 -15.56 16.36 -6.55
CA LEU A 44 -16.42 17.44 -6.07
C LEU A 44 -17.37 17.87 -7.18
N CYS A 45 -18.56 18.30 -6.81
CA CYS A 45 -19.48 19.02 -7.68
C CYS A 45 -19.97 20.28 -6.97
N PRO A 46 -20.61 21.24 -7.67
CA PRO A 46 -21.22 22.37 -7.01
C PRO A 46 -22.36 21.91 -6.09
N SER A 47 -22.54 22.60 -4.97
CA SER A 47 -23.73 22.46 -4.13
C SER A 47 -24.97 22.99 -4.86
N PRO A 48 -26.19 22.47 -4.60
CA PRO A 48 -27.41 23.00 -5.21
C PRO A 48 -27.61 24.51 -5.00
N ASP A 49 -27.15 25.02 -3.87
CA ASP A 49 -27.24 26.44 -3.48
C ASP A 49 -25.88 27.15 -3.58
N ALA A 50 -24.95 26.63 -4.40
CA ALA A 50 -23.62 27.22 -4.57
C ALA A 50 -23.72 28.61 -5.19
N VAL A 51 -23.08 29.58 -4.54
CA VAL A 51 -22.81 30.90 -5.12
C VAL A 51 -21.53 30.84 -5.96
N GLU A 52 -20.56 30.05 -5.52
CA GLU A 52 -19.24 29.89 -6.14
C GLU A 52 -19.17 28.61 -6.99
N GLU A 53 -19.81 28.61 -8.15
CA GLU A 53 -20.03 27.39 -8.96
C GLU A 53 -18.73 26.70 -9.40
N ASN A 54 -17.64 27.45 -9.60
CA ASN A 54 -16.38 26.91 -10.11
C ASN A 54 -15.45 26.37 -9.00
N TRP A 55 -15.74 26.52 -7.72
CA TRP A 55 -14.82 26.08 -6.64
C TRP A 55 -14.64 24.56 -6.53
N HIS A 56 -15.46 23.77 -7.23
CA HIS A 56 -15.23 22.34 -7.40
C HIS A 56 -14.13 21.99 -8.42
N ASP A 57 -13.75 22.92 -9.32
CA ASP A 57 -12.81 22.68 -10.41
C ASP A 57 -11.35 22.74 -9.91
N PRO A 58 -10.55 21.67 -10.06
CA PRO A 58 -9.17 21.64 -9.57
C PRO A 58 -8.31 22.79 -10.12
N GLY A 59 -7.57 23.44 -9.23
CA GLY A 59 -6.70 24.58 -9.56
C GLY A 59 -7.41 25.94 -9.56
N THR A 60 -8.68 26.00 -9.17
CA THR A 60 -9.40 27.28 -8.99
C THR A 60 -8.82 28.07 -7.82
N GLU A 61 -8.44 29.32 -8.04
CA GLU A 61 -7.91 30.17 -6.97
C GLU A 61 -9.04 30.57 -5.99
N LEU A 62 -8.86 30.23 -4.72
CA LEU A 62 -9.80 30.61 -3.66
C LEU A 62 -9.45 32.01 -3.15
N PRO A 63 -10.38 32.99 -3.17
CA PRO A 63 -10.10 34.41 -2.98
C PRO A 63 -9.93 34.79 -1.50
N TYR A 64 -8.96 34.18 -0.81
CA TYR A 64 -8.67 34.45 0.60
C TYR A 64 -7.22 34.90 0.81
N GLU A 65 -7.06 35.88 1.69
CA GLU A 65 -5.76 36.44 2.07
C GLU A 65 -4.92 35.49 2.94
N SER A 66 -3.61 35.74 3.03
CA SER A 66 -2.67 34.92 3.81
C SER A 66 -3.09 34.75 5.27
N GLN A 67 -3.63 35.78 5.92
CA GLN A 67 -4.07 35.72 7.31
C GLN A 67 -5.19 34.70 7.51
N THR A 68 -6.10 34.56 6.53
CA THR A 68 -7.16 33.55 6.54
C THR A 68 -6.56 32.15 6.44
N TRP A 69 -5.60 31.96 5.54
CA TRP A 69 -4.91 30.68 5.40
C TRP A 69 -4.06 30.31 6.61
N ASP A 70 -3.44 31.28 7.27
CA ASP A 70 -2.69 31.06 8.52
C ASP A 70 -3.64 30.64 9.66
N ALA A 71 -4.86 31.21 9.73
CA ALA A 71 -5.90 30.78 10.68
C ALA A 71 -6.39 29.34 10.39
N VAL A 72 -6.68 29.01 9.13
CA VAL A 72 -7.07 27.65 8.69
C VAL A 72 -5.96 26.65 8.99
N HIS A 73 -4.71 27.01 8.70
CA HIS A 73 -3.54 26.18 9.00
C HIS A 73 -3.40 25.93 10.50
N SER A 74 -3.56 26.96 11.33
CA SER A 74 -3.49 26.86 12.79
C SER A 74 -4.60 25.95 13.35
N LEU A 75 -5.83 26.07 12.82
CA LEU A 75 -6.94 25.18 13.17
C LEU A 75 -6.64 23.73 12.78
N PHE A 76 -6.15 23.49 11.57
CA PHE A 76 -5.78 22.15 11.12
C PHE A 76 -4.63 21.55 11.94
N CYS A 77 -3.72 22.37 12.46
CA CYS A 77 -2.63 21.95 13.33
C CYS A 77 -3.04 21.65 14.78
N ARG A 78 -4.32 21.79 15.14
CA ARG A 78 -4.81 21.43 16.49
C ARG A 78 -4.54 19.96 16.80
N GLY A 79 -4.08 19.71 18.03
CA GLY A 79 -3.58 18.41 18.47
C GLY A 79 -4.60 17.27 18.43
N TRP A 80 -5.91 17.57 18.39
CA TRP A 80 -6.95 16.57 18.20
C TRP A 80 -6.69 15.75 16.93
N PHE A 81 -6.49 16.40 15.78
CA PHE A 81 -6.29 15.76 14.47
C PHE A 81 -5.05 14.84 14.40
N ASP A 82 -4.13 14.92 15.35
CA ASP A 82 -2.95 14.06 15.40
C ASP A 82 -3.19 12.74 16.10
N ARG A 83 -4.23 12.61 16.94
CA ARG A 83 -4.41 11.42 17.78
C ARG A 83 -4.91 10.23 16.95
N VAL A 84 -4.53 9.01 17.35
CA VAL A 84 -4.97 7.78 16.69
C VAL A 84 -6.47 7.53 16.88
N TRP A 85 -6.99 7.81 18.07
CA TRP A 85 -8.40 7.59 18.44
C TRP A 85 -9.40 8.39 17.61
N VAL A 86 -8.98 9.53 17.06
CA VAL A 86 -9.91 10.40 16.30
C VAL A 86 -10.47 9.72 15.07
N ILE A 87 -9.74 8.75 14.52
CA ILE A 87 -10.17 8.02 13.34
C ILE A 87 -11.45 7.24 13.68
N GLN A 88 -11.46 6.53 14.81
CA GLN A 88 -12.67 5.85 15.28
C GLN A 88 -13.74 6.85 15.72
N GLU A 89 -13.36 7.89 16.47
CA GLU A 89 -14.30 8.90 16.98
C GLU A 89 -15.15 9.49 15.86
N ILE A 90 -14.51 9.94 14.77
CA ILE A 90 -15.18 10.72 13.73
C ILE A 90 -15.68 9.88 12.56
N LEU A 91 -14.98 8.81 12.16
CA LEU A 91 -15.43 7.97 11.04
C LEU A 91 -16.55 7.01 11.42
N LEU A 92 -16.76 6.74 12.71
CA LEU A 92 -17.89 5.93 13.18
C LEU A 92 -19.07 6.77 13.66
N ALA A 93 -18.90 8.09 13.77
CA ALA A 93 -19.97 9.00 14.12
C ALA A 93 -21.00 9.08 12.98
N ASP A 94 -22.24 9.39 13.37
CA ASP A 94 -23.32 9.69 12.44
C ASP A 94 -23.13 11.06 11.75
N SER A 95 -23.93 11.35 10.72
CA SER A 95 -23.88 12.60 9.93
C SER A 95 -24.03 13.90 10.76
N ARG A 96 -24.54 13.80 11.99
CA ARG A 96 -24.67 14.89 12.97
C ARG A 96 -23.36 15.29 13.67
N ALA A 97 -22.25 14.63 13.36
CA ALA A 97 -20.95 14.94 13.96
C ALA A 97 -20.54 16.40 13.72
N LEU A 98 -20.00 17.05 14.75
CA LEU A 98 -19.52 18.44 14.71
C LEU A 98 -18.03 18.51 14.97
N VAL A 99 -17.35 19.47 14.34
CA VAL A 99 -16.04 19.96 14.74
C VAL A 99 -16.25 21.28 15.46
N GLN A 100 -15.74 21.39 16.69
CA GLN A 100 -15.96 22.56 17.53
C GLN A 100 -14.64 23.11 18.08
N CYS A 101 -14.46 24.43 18.01
CA CYS A 101 -13.34 25.14 18.63
C CYS A 101 -13.88 26.41 19.32
N GLY A 102 -13.73 26.50 20.63
CA GLY A 102 -14.42 27.54 21.41
C GLY A 102 -15.94 27.48 21.24
N TYR A 103 -16.55 28.61 20.89
CA TYR A 103 -18.00 28.72 20.67
C TYR A 103 -18.44 28.44 19.23
N CYS A 104 -17.50 28.32 18.30
CA CYS A 104 -17.79 28.06 16.90
C CYS A 104 -17.80 26.55 16.62
N ALA A 105 -18.80 26.10 15.86
CA ALA A 105 -18.93 24.72 15.43
C ALA A 105 -19.29 24.63 13.94
N ILE A 106 -18.86 23.55 13.29
CA ILE A 106 -19.15 23.25 11.89
C ILE A 106 -19.51 21.76 11.77
N PRO A 107 -20.52 21.38 10.97
CA PRO A 107 -20.77 19.97 10.67
C PRO A 107 -19.55 19.32 10.04
N PHE A 108 -19.21 18.10 10.47
CA PHE A 108 -18.02 17.40 9.97
C PHE A 108 -18.10 17.13 8.46
N THR A 109 -19.31 16.96 7.91
CA THR A 109 -19.55 16.82 6.48
C THR A 109 -19.12 18.06 5.69
N ILE A 110 -19.42 19.26 6.20
CA ILE A 110 -19.01 20.55 5.62
C ILE A 110 -17.50 20.77 5.81
N PHE A 111 -16.97 20.48 7.00
CA PHE A 111 -15.52 20.50 7.24
C PHE A 111 -14.75 19.62 6.24
N ARG A 112 -15.24 18.41 5.98
CA ARG A 112 -14.69 17.48 4.99
C ARG A 112 -14.69 18.08 3.59
N ARG A 113 -15.82 18.63 3.15
CA ARG A 113 -15.97 19.24 1.82
C ARG A 113 -14.98 20.37 1.63
N ALA A 114 -14.89 21.25 2.62
CA ALA A 114 -13.94 22.37 2.63
C ALA A 114 -12.49 21.87 2.55
N ALA A 115 -12.09 20.92 3.39
CA ALA A 115 -10.74 20.37 3.37
C ALA A 115 -10.40 19.71 2.02
N THR A 116 -11.34 19.01 1.38
CA THR A 116 -11.14 18.43 0.04
C THR A 116 -11.03 19.52 -1.02
N CYS A 117 -11.90 20.53 -1.04
CA CYS A 117 -11.82 21.65 -1.98
C CYS A 117 -10.49 22.39 -1.87
N ILE A 118 -10.07 22.76 -0.65
CA ILE A 118 -8.77 23.42 -0.42
C ILE A 118 -7.62 22.54 -0.93
N LYS A 119 -7.68 21.22 -0.75
CA LYS A 119 -6.63 20.31 -1.24
C LYS A 119 -6.50 20.31 -2.76
N GLU A 120 -7.60 20.43 -3.50
CA GLU A 120 -7.59 20.41 -4.98
C GLU A 120 -7.25 21.79 -5.59
N ASN A 121 -7.41 22.87 -4.82
CA ASN A 121 -7.39 24.24 -5.32
C ASN A 121 -6.29 25.13 -4.73
N HIS A 122 -5.80 24.81 -3.53
CA HIS A 122 -4.86 25.64 -2.82
C HIS A 122 -3.45 25.08 -2.90
N HIS A 123 -2.60 25.77 -3.66
CA HIS A 123 -1.23 25.33 -3.94
C HIS A 123 -0.16 25.84 -2.94
N ALA A 124 -0.53 26.56 -1.88
CA ALA A 124 0.49 26.99 -0.92
C ALA A 124 1.01 25.80 -0.09
N SER A 125 2.33 25.63 -0.10
CA SER A 125 3.07 24.52 0.52
C SER A 125 2.77 24.31 2.01
N LYS A 126 2.45 25.38 2.76
CA LYS A 126 2.13 25.31 4.19
C LYS A 126 0.96 24.36 4.50
N LEU A 127 -0.12 24.43 3.72
CA LEU A 127 -1.34 23.65 3.98
C LEU A 127 -1.27 22.24 3.40
N GLU A 128 -0.51 22.03 2.32
CA GLU A 128 -0.49 20.76 1.58
C GLU A 128 -0.12 19.56 2.46
N THR A 129 0.93 19.70 3.28
CA THR A 129 1.36 18.62 4.20
C THR A 129 0.26 18.29 5.20
N ARG A 130 -0.46 19.30 5.69
CA ARG A 130 -1.50 19.09 6.69
C ARG A 130 -2.78 18.52 6.09
N LEU A 131 -3.18 18.98 4.91
CA LEU A 131 -4.30 18.45 4.14
C LEU A 131 -4.09 16.98 3.76
N ARG A 132 -2.86 16.57 3.41
CA ARG A 132 -2.51 15.16 3.19
C ARG A 132 -2.73 14.29 4.44
N HIS A 133 -2.47 14.83 5.64
CA HIS A 133 -2.74 14.13 6.89
C HIS A 133 -4.24 14.06 7.21
N LEU A 134 -4.97 15.16 6.99
CA LEU A 134 -6.43 15.24 7.18
C LEU A 134 -7.20 14.37 6.18
N ALA A 135 -6.72 14.22 4.95
CA ALA A 135 -7.34 13.38 3.92
C ALA A 135 -7.62 11.95 4.39
N LYS A 136 -6.84 11.43 5.35
CA LYS A 136 -7.04 10.10 5.95
C LYS A 136 -8.33 9.98 6.77
N ILE A 137 -8.90 11.09 7.26
CA ILE A 137 -10.16 11.12 8.03
C ILE A 137 -11.26 11.89 7.31
N THR A 138 -10.93 12.77 6.36
CA THR A 138 -11.93 13.48 5.57
C THR A 138 -12.35 12.70 4.33
N ASN A 139 -11.57 11.77 3.78
CA ASN A 139 -12.03 10.91 2.68
C ASN A 139 -12.44 9.53 3.24
N PRO A 140 -13.73 9.31 3.57
CA PRO A 140 -14.14 8.05 4.16
C PRO A 140 -14.06 6.95 3.11
N SER A 141 -13.16 6.01 3.33
CA SER A 141 -13.22 4.71 2.68
C SER A 141 -13.93 3.76 3.64
N VAL A 142 -15.21 3.51 3.42
CA VAL A 142 -15.98 2.51 4.18
C VAL A 142 -15.65 1.13 3.61
N GLY A 143 -15.54 0.11 4.48
CA GLY A 143 -15.27 -1.27 4.03
C GLY A 143 -13.83 -1.48 3.55
N LEU A 144 -12.87 -0.74 4.11
CA LEU A 144 -11.46 -0.95 3.81
C LEU A 144 -10.94 -2.30 4.34
N PRO A 145 -10.09 -3.01 3.58
CA PRO A 145 -9.27 -4.08 4.11
C PRO A 145 -8.43 -3.62 5.31
N PHE A 146 -8.13 -4.53 6.24
CA PHE A 146 -7.50 -4.16 7.51
C PHE A 146 -6.09 -3.56 7.35
N ASP A 147 -5.30 -3.98 6.35
CA ASP A 147 -4.00 -3.35 6.06
C ASP A 147 -4.14 -1.84 5.78
N ARG A 148 -5.23 -1.44 5.10
CA ARG A 148 -5.55 -0.04 4.81
C ARG A 148 -5.96 0.68 6.08
N VAL A 149 -6.74 0.03 6.94
CA VAL A 149 -7.15 0.56 8.26
C VAL A 149 -5.91 0.82 9.13
N LEU A 150 -4.94 -0.10 9.15
CA LEU A 150 -3.64 0.11 9.82
C LEU A 150 -2.90 1.34 9.29
N ARG A 151 -3.00 1.65 7.99
CA ARG A 151 -2.41 2.88 7.41
C ARG A 151 -3.07 4.17 7.91
N LEU A 152 -4.35 4.14 8.25
CA LEU A 152 -5.04 5.33 8.80
C LEU A 152 -4.41 5.74 10.14
N GLY A 153 -4.08 4.75 10.99
CA GLY A 153 -3.42 4.94 12.28
C GLY A 153 -1.95 5.34 12.19
N SER A 154 -1.29 5.05 11.06
CA SER A 154 0.14 5.35 10.89
C SER A 154 0.44 6.86 10.96
N GLN A 155 1.57 7.20 11.59
CA GLN A 155 2.06 8.58 11.78
C GLN A 155 1.17 9.46 12.67
N ARG A 156 0.21 8.86 13.39
CA ARG A 156 -0.58 9.56 14.41
C ARG A 156 0.08 9.47 15.77
N LYS A 157 -0.13 10.50 16.59
CA LYS A 157 0.33 10.54 17.98
C LYS A 157 -0.49 9.56 18.81
N CYS A 158 0.21 8.81 19.65
CA CYS A 158 -0.39 7.97 20.64
C CYS A 158 0.47 7.95 21.92
N LYS A 159 -0.18 7.92 23.09
CA LYS A 159 0.50 7.77 24.39
C LYS A 159 0.83 6.30 24.68
N ASP A 160 -0.12 5.41 24.42
CA ASP A 160 0.04 3.97 24.61
C ASP A 160 0.20 3.28 23.25
N PRO A 161 1.34 2.64 22.95
CA PRO A 161 1.54 1.98 21.67
C PRO A 161 0.45 0.95 21.30
N ARG A 162 -0.21 0.32 22.29
CA ARG A 162 -1.28 -0.66 22.03
C ARG A 162 -2.48 -0.06 21.29
N ASP A 163 -2.69 1.25 21.43
CA ASP A 163 -3.77 1.95 20.74
C ASP A 163 -3.51 2.15 19.24
N TYR A 164 -2.30 1.87 18.72
CA TYR A 164 -2.13 1.72 17.27
C TYR A 164 -2.92 0.53 16.71
N VAL A 165 -3.29 -0.44 17.56
CA VAL A 165 -4.24 -1.52 17.22
C VAL A 165 -5.63 -1.15 17.73
N TYR A 166 -5.78 -0.85 19.02
CA TYR A 166 -7.11 -0.66 19.63
C TYR A 166 -7.83 0.60 19.15
N GLY A 167 -7.08 1.67 18.87
CA GLY A 167 -7.60 2.96 18.41
C GLY A 167 -8.10 2.95 16.96
N ILE A 168 -7.88 1.87 16.21
CA ILE A 168 -8.43 1.66 14.84
C ILE A 168 -9.27 0.40 14.68
N LEU A 169 -9.31 -0.49 15.68
CA LEU A 169 -10.06 -1.74 15.67
C LEU A 169 -11.56 -1.60 15.32
N GLY A 170 -12.20 -0.49 15.72
CA GLY A 170 -13.61 -0.22 15.39
C GLY A 170 -13.89 -0.07 13.88
N LEU A 171 -12.85 0.19 13.09
CA LEU A 171 -12.90 0.32 11.63
C LEU A 171 -12.48 -0.97 10.91
N ALA A 172 -11.92 -1.94 11.65
CA ALA A 172 -11.56 -3.22 11.09
C ALA A 172 -12.81 -3.97 10.60
N PRO A 173 -12.65 -4.86 9.60
CA PRO A 173 -13.73 -5.75 9.18
C PRO A 173 -14.36 -6.49 10.36
N LYS A 174 -15.69 -6.70 10.32
CA LYS A 174 -16.47 -7.17 11.48
C LYS A 174 -15.96 -8.52 12.01
N LYS A 175 -15.67 -9.46 11.11
CA LYS A 175 -15.22 -10.81 11.47
C LYS A 175 -13.87 -10.77 12.19
N LEU A 176 -12.93 -9.94 11.70
CA LEU A 176 -11.64 -9.73 12.34
C LEU A 176 -11.77 -8.98 13.67
N ALA A 177 -12.54 -7.89 13.70
CA ALA A 177 -12.74 -7.08 14.91
C ALA A 177 -13.36 -7.89 16.07
N ALA A 178 -14.23 -8.85 15.75
CA ALA A 178 -14.85 -9.73 16.74
C ALA A 178 -13.84 -10.64 17.46
N LYS A 179 -12.72 -11.00 16.79
CA LYS A 179 -11.64 -11.84 17.33
C LYS A 179 -10.72 -11.07 18.28
N PHE A 180 -10.73 -9.74 18.26
CA PHE A 180 -9.92 -8.90 19.14
C PHE A 180 -10.70 -8.41 20.35
N ARG A 181 -10.07 -8.51 21.52
CA ARG A 181 -10.54 -7.90 22.77
C ARG A 181 -9.42 -7.03 23.34
N PRO A 182 -9.57 -5.70 23.39
CA PRO A 182 -8.57 -4.84 24.00
C PRO A 182 -8.27 -5.27 25.45
N ASN A 183 -6.99 -5.55 25.73
CA ASN A 183 -6.53 -5.96 27.04
C ASN A 183 -5.21 -5.22 27.36
N TYR A 184 -5.31 -4.16 28.17
CA TYR A 184 -4.17 -3.36 28.59
C TYR A 184 -3.29 -4.03 29.66
N SER A 185 -3.61 -5.26 30.06
CA SER A 185 -2.69 -6.09 30.86
C SER A 185 -1.62 -6.75 29.99
N ASN A 186 -1.86 -6.91 28.68
CA ASN A 186 -0.89 -7.46 27.75
C ASN A 186 0.23 -6.45 27.45
N SER A 187 1.44 -6.95 27.24
CA SER A 187 2.55 -6.16 26.72
C SER A 187 2.30 -5.72 25.27
N VAL A 188 2.97 -4.65 24.83
CA VAL A 188 2.90 -4.19 23.43
C VAL A 188 3.25 -5.31 22.44
N SER A 189 4.27 -6.12 22.76
CA SER A 189 4.68 -7.24 21.93
C SER A 189 3.59 -8.29 21.78
N GLN A 190 2.93 -8.66 22.89
CA GLN A 190 1.82 -9.62 22.86
C GLN A 190 0.67 -9.10 22.00
N VAL A 191 0.29 -7.82 22.15
CA VAL A 191 -0.80 -7.22 21.35
C VAL A 191 -0.48 -7.20 19.86
N TYR A 192 0.75 -6.82 19.48
CA TYR A 192 1.13 -6.73 18.07
C TYR A 192 1.31 -8.11 17.43
N MET A 193 1.82 -9.10 18.18
CA MET A 193 1.89 -10.49 17.73
C MET A 193 0.50 -11.09 17.53
N GLU A 194 -0.39 -10.92 18.51
CA GLU A 194 -1.78 -11.37 18.43
C GLU A 194 -2.48 -10.73 17.22
N MET A 195 -2.31 -9.41 17.01
CA MET A 195 -2.72 -8.67 15.81
C MET A 195 -2.29 -9.34 14.52
N THR A 196 -1.00 -9.61 14.41
CA THR A 196 -0.38 -10.16 13.20
C THR A 196 -0.90 -11.58 12.92
N LEU A 197 -0.92 -12.44 13.94
CA LEU A 197 -1.36 -13.84 13.82
C LEU A 197 -2.85 -13.95 13.48
N LEU A 198 -3.71 -13.24 14.21
CA LEU A 198 -5.16 -13.28 13.95
C LEU A 198 -5.51 -12.71 12.59
N TYR A 199 -4.85 -11.64 12.15
CA TYR A 199 -5.07 -11.09 10.81
C TYR A 199 -4.62 -12.08 9.74
N SER A 200 -3.39 -12.59 9.82
CA SER A 200 -2.87 -13.54 8.83
C SER A 200 -3.68 -14.84 8.77
N ASN A 201 -4.15 -15.35 9.91
CA ASN A 201 -5.03 -16.51 9.95
C ASN A 201 -6.44 -16.18 9.45
N HIS A 202 -6.93 -14.95 9.64
CA HIS A 202 -8.27 -14.57 9.20
C HIS A 202 -8.37 -14.47 7.67
N ILE A 203 -7.41 -13.83 7.02
CA ILE A 203 -7.40 -13.66 5.56
C ILE A 203 -6.64 -14.75 4.82
N GLN A 204 -5.93 -15.63 5.55
CA GLN A 204 -5.07 -16.69 5.01
C GLN A 204 -3.93 -16.17 4.13
N ARG A 205 -3.30 -15.05 4.53
CA ARG A 205 -2.18 -14.40 3.81
C ARG A 205 -1.13 -13.84 4.76
N LEU A 206 0.06 -13.58 4.20
CA LEU A 206 1.20 -12.96 4.90
C LEU A 206 1.47 -11.51 4.42
N ASP A 207 0.50 -10.86 3.78
CA ASP A 207 0.65 -9.47 3.29
C ASP A 207 0.99 -8.46 4.40
N ILE A 208 0.71 -8.79 5.67
CA ILE A 208 1.10 -7.98 6.82
C ILE A 208 2.63 -7.77 6.92
N LEU A 209 3.42 -8.68 6.35
CA LEU A 209 4.89 -8.57 6.27
C LEU A 209 5.35 -7.35 5.45
N GLN A 210 4.47 -6.79 4.61
CA GLN A 210 4.69 -5.52 3.92
C GLN A 210 5.00 -4.36 4.88
N ARG A 211 4.65 -4.51 6.17
CA ARG A 211 4.88 -3.53 7.23
C ARG A 211 5.98 -3.95 8.22
N ALA A 212 6.52 -5.15 8.08
CA ALA A 212 7.52 -5.74 8.96
C ALA A 212 8.95 -5.38 8.48
N TYR A 213 9.24 -4.08 8.36
CA TYR A 213 10.58 -3.62 8.01
C TYR A 213 11.52 -3.73 9.22
N GLN A 214 12.78 -4.07 8.97
CA GLN A 214 13.83 -3.99 9.98
C GLN A 214 14.33 -2.54 10.18
N TYR A 215 14.36 -1.77 9.11
CA TYR A 215 14.82 -0.39 9.13
C TYR A 215 13.90 0.50 9.96
N GLY A 216 14.48 1.24 10.90
CA GLY A 216 13.77 2.25 11.69
C GLY A 216 12.82 1.68 12.74
N ARG A 217 12.89 0.37 13.05
CA ARG A 217 12.16 -0.22 14.17
C ARG A 217 12.60 0.43 15.48
N ILE A 218 11.63 0.65 16.35
CA ILE A 218 11.79 1.27 17.66
C ILE A 218 11.63 0.22 18.75
N LEU A 219 10.67 -0.70 18.57
CA LEU A 219 10.35 -1.73 19.54
C LEU A 219 11.14 -3.02 19.28
N ASN A 220 11.55 -3.69 20.36
CA ASN A 220 12.14 -5.03 20.29
C ASN A 220 11.04 -6.08 20.10
N LEU A 221 10.61 -6.27 18.86
CA LEU A 221 9.55 -7.20 18.45
C LEU A 221 10.14 -8.26 17.50
N PRO A 222 9.57 -9.48 17.45
CA PRO A 222 9.93 -10.47 16.44
C PRO A 222 9.87 -9.87 15.03
N SER A 223 10.79 -10.25 14.15
CA SER A 223 11.05 -9.56 12.89
C SER A 223 9.80 -9.49 11.99
N TRP A 224 9.01 -10.57 11.97
CA TRP A 224 7.76 -10.74 11.23
C TRP A 224 6.57 -9.92 11.77
N VAL A 225 6.68 -9.34 12.96
CA VAL A 225 5.65 -8.50 13.56
C VAL A 225 5.87 -7.04 13.13
N PRO A 226 4.86 -6.32 12.60
CA PRO A 226 5.00 -4.91 12.28
C PRO A 226 5.21 -4.04 13.53
N ASP A 227 6.20 -3.15 13.49
CA ASP A 227 6.30 -2.05 14.45
C ASP A 227 5.42 -0.88 14.00
N LEU A 228 4.22 -0.78 14.58
CA LEU A 228 3.27 0.28 14.25
C LEU A 228 3.67 1.67 14.79
N THR A 229 4.69 1.75 15.66
CA THR A 229 5.23 3.02 16.17
C THR A 229 6.27 3.62 15.21
N ALA A 230 6.90 2.77 14.39
CA ALA A 230 7.91 3.16 13.43
C ALA A 230 7.30 3.76 12.16
N ARG A 231 8.00 4.75 11.59
CA ARG A 231 7.69 5.25 10.25
C ARG A 231 8.30 4.30 9.22
N LEU A 232 7.49 3.84 8.26
CA LEU A 232 8.01 3.04 7.15
C LEU A 232 9.01 3.87 6.33
N PRO A 233 10.15 3.28 5.91
CA PRO A 233 11.22 4.00 5.19
C PRO A 233 10.84 4.41 3.76
N ARG A 234 9.69 3.92 3.27
CA ARG A 234 9.25 4.05 1.88
C ARG A 234 7.98 4.87 1.73
N LYS A 235 7.81 5.50 0.56
CA LYS A 235 6.57 6.22 0.19
C LYS A 235 5.47 5.27 -0.30
N PHE A 236 5.82 4.29 -1.13
CA PHE A 236 4.86 3.40 -1.79
C PHE A 236 5.19 1.92 -1.55
N PRO A 237 4.18 1.08 -1.23
CA PRO A 237 4.39 -0.36 -1.11
C PRO A 237 4.73 -1.03 -2.44
N CYS A 238 5.35 -2.20 -2.37
CA CYS A 238 5.63 -3.07 -3.51
C CYS A 238 4.44 -3.99 -3.88
N SER A 239 3.20 -3.61 -3.54
CA SER A 239 1.99 -4.38 -3.88
C SER A 239 1.74 -4.49 -5.40
N GLY A 240 0.98 -5.50 -5.80
CA GLY A 240 0.56 -5.76 -7.18
C GLY A 240 1.49 -6.69 -7.95
N GLN A 241 2.34 -7.46 -7.26
CA GLN A 241 3.32 -8.33 -7.93
C GLN A 241 2.77 -9.72 -8.23
N PHE A 242 1.73 -10.20 -7.54
CA PHE A 242 1.17 -11.53 -7.72
C PHE A 242 2.22 -12.65 -7.52
N SER A 243 3.20 -12.42 -6.62
CA SER A 243 4.41 -13.26 -6.53
C SER A 243 4.13 -14.71 -6.13
N ALA A 244 3.13 -14.97 -5.29
CA ALA A 244 2.75 -16.32 -4.88
C ALA A 244 1.49 -16.86 -5.59
N GLY A 245 1.01 -16.17 -6.63
CA GLY A 245 -0.24 -16.49 -7.32
C GLY A 245 -1.46 -16.53 -6.39
N PHE A 246 -2.44 -17.36 -6.72
CA PHE A 246 -3.65 -17.58 -5.90
C PHE A 246 -3.42 -18.58 -4.74
N SER A 247 -2.20 -18.70 -4.21
CA SER A 247 -1.93 -19.54 -3.03
C SER A 247 -2.41 -18.90 -1.72
N ARG A 248 -2.61 -19.73 -0.69
CA ARG A 248 -2.82 -19.27 0.70
C ARG A 248 -1.55 -19.42 1.53
N ALA A 249 -1.47 -18.62 2.59
CA ALA A 249 -0.39 -18.73 3.56
C ALA A 249 -0.45 -20.05 4.32
N HIS A 250 0.71 -20.65 4.54
CA HIS A 250 0.90 -21.79 5.42
C HIS A 250 1.98 -21.42 6.42
N PHE A 251 1.57 -21.27 7.69
CA PHE A 251 2.46 -20.87 8.77
C PHE A 251 2.06 -21.54 10.08
N THR A 252 3.04 -21.72 10.96
CA THR A 252 2.85 -22.17 12.34
C THR A 252 3.50 -21.16 13.28
N PHE A 253 2.94 -21.03 14.47
CA PHE A 253 3.49 -20.18 15.52
C PHE A 253 4.01 -21.05 16.66
N GLU A 254 5.29 -20.87 16.98
CA GLU A 254 5.96 -21.53 18.09
C GLU A 254 6.24 -20.49 19.18
N ALA A 255 5.59 -20.68 20.33
CA ALA A 255 5.82 -19.82 21.49
C ALA A 255 7.31 -19.86 21.90
N PRO A 256 7.89 -18.73 22.34
CA PRO A 256 7.20 -17.48 22.66
C PRO A 256 7.11 -16.48 21.50
N ALA A 257 7.78 -16.70 20.35
CA ALA A 257 8.01 -15.62 19.38
C ALA A 257 8.29 -16.06 17.93
N ALA A 258 8.43 -17.35 17.64
CA ALA A 258 8.87 -17.82 16.33
C ALA A 258 7.67 -18.07 15.40
N LEU A 259 7.74 -17.55 14.18
CA LEU A 259 6.77 -17.83 13.13
C LEU A 259 7.46 -18.64 12.03
N SER A 260 7.07 -19.89 11.85
CA SER A 260 7.55 -20.70 10.74
C SER A 260 6.60 -20.53 9.56
N ALA A 261 7.08 -20.11 8.39
CA ALA A 261 6.27 -19.88 7.19
C ALA A 261 6.81 -20.68 6.00
N LEU A 262 5.91 -21.24 5.20
CA LEU A 262 6.24 -22.05 4.02
C LEU A 262 6.41 -21.16 2.78
N GLY A 263 7.52 -21.32 2.07
CA GLY A 263 7.81 -20.56 0.87
C GLY A 263 8.86 -21.20 -0.03
N VAL A 264 9.29 -20.43 -1.03
CA VAL A 264 10.36 -20.81 -1.96
C VAL A 264 11.53 -19.85 -1.78
N GLN A 265 12.73 -20.38 -1.54
CA GLN A 265 13.95 -19.59 -1.64
C GLN A 265 14.26 -19.34 -3.11
N CYS A 266 14.27 -18.08 -3.53
CA CYS A 266 14.39 -17.74 -4.95
C CYS A 266 15.82 -17.37 -5.36
N ALA A 267 16.50 -16.55 -4.55
CA ALA A 267 17.82 -16.04 -4.89
C ALA A 267 18.57 -15.51 -3.66
N ARG A 268 19.88 -15.31 -3.78
CA ARG A 268 20.73 -14.64 -2.78
C ARG A 268 21.29 -13.34 -3.33
N VAL A 269 21.30 -12.29 -2.52
CA VAL A 269 21.86 -10.98 -2.86
C VAL A 269 23.39 -11.08 -2.95
N THR A 270 23.94 -10.70 -4.10
CA THR A 270 25.39 -10.71 -4.37
C THR A 270 25.99 -9.31 -4.47
N ALA A 271 25.16 -8.30 -4.77
CA ALA A 271 25.57 -6.91 -4.79
C ALA A 271 24.42 -6.00 -4.33
N VAL A 272 24.77 -4.94 -3.60
CA VAL A 272 23.84 -3.89 -3.13
C VAL A 272 24.39 -2.54 -3.57
N SER A 273 23.55 -1.70 -4.18
CA SER A 273 23.91 -0.37 -4.63
C SER A 273 23.88 0.68 -3.50
N SER A 274 24.14 1.94 -3.86
CA SER A 274 23.88 3.08 -3.00
C SER A 274 22.40 3.16 -2.58
N LYS A 275 22.16 3.55 -1.32
CA LYS A 275 20.82 3.60 -0.73
C LYS A 275 20.09 4.88 -1.09
N LEU A 276 18.81 4.80 -1.42
CA LEU A 276 17.96 5.95 -1.71
C LEU A 276 17.02 6.25 -0.53
N SER A 277 17.49 7.02 0.45
CA SER A 277 16.73 7.30 1.69
C SER A 277 15.74 8.46 1.55
N SER A 278 16.00 9.43 0.68
CA SER A 278 15.19 10.64 0.47
C SER A 278 15.25 11.08 -1.00
N GLY A 279 14.37 12.02 -1.39
CA GLY A 279 14.43 12.64 -2.72
C GLY A 279 15.43 13.82 -2.79
N GLY A 280 15.38 14.59 -3.88
CA GLY A 280 16.22 15.76 -4.15
C GLY A 280 17.28 15.53 -5.22
N GLU A 281 18.22 16.46 -5.42
CA GLU A 281 19.27 16.36 -6.45
C GLU A 281 20.14 15.10 -6.32
N THR A 282 20.46 14.71 -5.08
CA THR A 282 21.22 13.50 -4.77
C THR A 282 20.44 12.23 -5.09
N ALA A 283 19.11 12.28 -5.13
CA ALA A 283 18.28 11.14 -5.51
C ALA A 283 18.40 10.83 -7.00
N SER A 284 18.45 11.86 -7.84
CA SER A 284 18.63 11.71 -9.29
C SER A 284 20.01 11.11 -9.61
N SER A 285 21.08 11.55 -8.96
CA SER A 285 22.40 10.94 -9.17
C SER A 285 22.44 9.50 -8.66
N THR A 286 21.82 9.21 -7.51
CA THR A 286 21.74 7.86 -6.93
C THR A 286 21.02 6.89 -7.84
N ILE A 287 19.81 7.23 -8.31
CA ILE A 287 19.03 6.32 -9.17
C ILE A 287 19.70 6.11 -10.54
N ARG A 288 20.37 7.14 -11.07
CA ARG A 288 21.16 7.01 -12.31
C ARG A 288 22.33 6.05 -12.12
N ALA A 289 23.02 6.13 -10.99
CA ALA A 289 24.15 5.25 -10.66
C ALA A 289 23.75 3.79 -10.44
N TRP A 290 22.46 3.49 -10.26
CA TRP A 290 21.97 2.11 -10.18
C TRP A 290 21.98 1.39 -11.53
N GLN A 291 22.13 2.12 -12.65
CA GLN A 291 22.13 1.52 -13.98
C GLN A 291 23.35 0.60 -14.17
N PRO A 292 23.15 -0.68 -14.49
CA PRO A 292 24.23 -1.56 -14.94
C PRO A 292 24.98 -1.02 -16.16
N GLU A 293 26.29 -1.26 -16.22
CA GLU A 293 27.06 -1.12 -17.45
C GLU A 293 26.59 -2.13 -18.51
N ASN A 294 26.69 -1.77 -19.80
CA ASN A 294 26.34 -2.62 -20.94
C ASN A 294 24.92 -3.22 -20.89
N ILE A 295 23.98 -2.48 -20.30
CA ILE A 295 22.62 -2.95 -20.00
C ILE A 295 21.82 -3.43 -21.23
N THR A 296 22.15 -2.94 -22.42
CA THR A 296 21.48 -3.24 -23.69
C THR A 296 21.90 -4.59 -24.29
N THR A 297 23.07 -5.13 -23.91
CA THR A 297 23.63 -6.35 -24.51
C THR A 297 23.57 -7.55 -23.58
N ILE A 298 23.31 -7.34 -22.29
CA ILE A 298 23.28 -8.42 -21.30
C ILE A 298 21.90 -9.10 -21.32
N PRO A 299 21.84 -10.42 -21.61
CA PRO A 299 20.61 -11.18 -21.50
C PRO A 299 20.19 -11.26 -20.03
N TYR A 300 18.88 -11.28 -19.80
CA TYR A 300 18.28 -11.43 -18.49
C TYR A 300 17.58 -12.79 -18.40
N PRO A 301 17.44 -13.38 -17.19
CA PRO A 301 16.62 -14.59 -17.04
C PRO A 301 15.21 -14.43 -17.63
N ASN A 302 14.58 -15.55 -17.99
CA ASN A 302 13.26 -15.60 -18.65
C ASN A 302 13.21 -14.97 -20.07
N ASN A 303 14.33 -14.99 -20.80
CA ASN A 303 14.46 -14.49 -22.18
C ASN A 303 14.16 -12.98 -22.33
N GLU A 304 14.37 -12.20 -21.27
CA GLU A 304 14.24 -10.74 -21.28
C GLU A 304 15.60 -10.05 -21.41
N THR A 305 15.61 -8.72 -21.52
CA THR A 305 16.85 -7.91 -21.51
C THR A 305 17.08 -7.28 -20.13
N LEU A 306 18.36 -7.08 -19.76
CA LEU A 306 18.69 -6.42 -18.50
C LEU A 306 18.17 -4.97 -18.48
N GLN A 307 18.10 -4.32 -19.64
CA GLN A 307 17.52 -2.98 -19.79
C GLN A 307 16.07 -2.95 -19.36
N ARG A 308 15.26 -3.87 -19.88
CA ARG A 308 13.85 -3.97 -19.51
C ARG A 308 13.69 -4.32 -18.04
N ALA A 309 14.48 -5.27 -17.53
CA ALA A 309 14.45 -5.64 -16.11
C ALA A 309 14.76 -4.46 -15.19
N HIS A 310 15.77 -3.65 -15.52
CA HIS A 310 16.13 -2.44 -14.78
C HIS A 310 15.02 -1.40 -14.81
N LEU A 311 14.51 -1.06 -16.00
CA LEU A 311 13.45 -0.07 -16.15
C LEU A 311 12.16 -0.47 -15.44
N MET A 312 11.77 -1.74 -15.52
CA MET A 312 10.61 -2.28 -14.81
C MET A 312 10.83 -2.29 -13.30
N THR A 313 12.07 -2.54 -12.84
CA THR A 313 12.45 -2.49 -11.42
C THR A 313 12.30 -1.09 -10.83
N LEU A 314 12.76 -0.04 -11.53
CA LEU A 314 12.63 1.35 -11.06
C LEU A 314 11.17 1.83 -10.97
N ARG A 315 10.29 1.22 -11.77
CA ARG A 315 8.84 1.48 -11.76
C ARG A 315 8.06 0.47 -10.92
N LYS A 316 8.70 -0.54 -10.32
CA LYS A 316 8.05 -1.64 -9.60
C LYS A 316 6.89 -2.26 -10.41
N GLY A 317 7.11 -2.46 -11.70
CA GLY A 317 6.13 -3.03 -12.63
C GLY A 317 4.94 -2.13 -13.00
N ARG A 318 4.94 -0.83 -12.63
CA ARG A 318 3.83 0.10 -12.88
C ARG A 318 3.90 0.72 -14.27
N VAL A 319 3.47 -0.03 -15.28
CA VAL A 319 3.30 0.41 -16.68
C VAL A 319 1.88 0.08 -17.17
N ARG A 320 1.38 0.83 -18.16
CA ARG A 320 -0.04 0.78 -18.59
C ARG A 320 -0.44 -0.55 -19.24
N GLU A 321 0.54 -1.25 -19.82
CA GLU A 321 0.37 -2.57 -20.45
C GLU A 321 -0.05 -3.60 -19.40
N ARG A 322 0.59 -3.56 -18.22
CA ARG A 322 0.21 -4.40 -17.07
C ARG A 322 -1.02 -3.84 -16.37
N TRP A 323 -1.06 -2.53 -16.10
CA TRP A 323 -2.10 -1.91 -15.28
C TRP A 323 -3.24 -1.32 -16.14
N VAL A 324 -3.94 -2.20 -16.86
CA VAL A 324 -5.00 -1.83 -17.81
C VAL A 324 -6.12 -1.01 -17.16
N GLY A 325 -6.50 -1.31 -15.92
CA GLY A 325 -7.50 -0.55 -15.15
C GLY A 325 -7.07 0.89 -14.78
N TRP A 326 -5.80 1.25 -15.01
CA TRP A 326 -5.18 2.52 -14.65
C TRP A 326 -4.36 3.10 -15.82
N ARG A 327 -4.77 2.85 -17.07
CA ARG A 327 -4.06 3.30 -18.28
C ARG A 327 -3.81 4.82 -18.36
N ASN A 328 -4.65 5.62 -17.70
CA ASN A 328 -4.51 7.08 -17.67
C ASN A 328 -3.54 7.56 -16.56
N ILE A 329 -3.13 6.67 -15.66
CA ILE A 329 -2.28 7.00 -14.51
C ILE A 329 -0.85 6.51 -14.73
N TYR A 330 -0.67 5.39 -15.42
CA TYR A 330 0.65 4.82 -15.70
C TYR A 330 1.05 5.06 -17.16
N PRO A 331 2.35 5.31 -17.45
CA PRO A 331 2.87 5.47 -18.81
C PRO A 331 2.99 4.11 -19.51
N SER A 332 3.21 4.13 -20.83
CA SER A 332 3.69 2.91 -21.52
C SER A 332 5.11 2.63 -21.08
N PHE A 333 5.51 1.38 -21.27
CA PHE A 333 6.92 1.03 -21.17
C PHE A 333 7.78 1.87 -22.14
N GLU A 334 7.29 2.11 -23.36
CA GLU A 334 7.99 2.92 -24.38
C GLU A 334 8.20 4.38 -23.95
N ASP A 335 7.17 5.06 -23.45
CA ASP A 335 7.28 6.44 -22.96
C ASP A 335 8.26 6.51 -21.78
N TRP A 336 8.23 5.50 -20.91
CA TRP A 336 9.14 5.39 -19.78
C TRP A 336 10.59 5.18 -20.23
N GLU A 337 10.83 4.28 -21.16
CA GLU A 337 12.14 4.01 -21.73
C GLU A 337 12.74 5.26 -22.39
N LEU A 338 11.93 5.98 -23.17
CA LEU A 338 12.35 7.23 -23.79
C LEU A 338 12.71 8.29 -22.74
N ALA A 339 11.89 8.45 -21.70
CA ALA A 339 12.16 9.38 -20.60
C ALA A 339 13.47 9.03 -19.87
N TRP A 340 13.73 7.75 -19.62
CA TRP A 340 14.98 7.29 -19.00
C TRP A 340 16.21 7.54 -19.87
N LEU A 341 16.10 7.32 -21.18
CA LEU A 341 17.18 7.60 -22.14
C LEU A 341 17.55 9.09 -22.14
N ARG A 342 16.54 9.97 -22.16
CA ARG A 342 16.77 11.43 -22.08
C ARG A 342 17.42 11.81 -20.75
N PHE A 343 16.99 11.19 -19.65
CA PHE A 343 17.58 11.41 -18.33
C PHE A 343 19.05 11.02 -18.27
N THR A 344 19.40 9.84 -18.75
CA THR A 344 20.80 9.37 -18.73
C THR A 344 21.72 10.21 -19.62
N ARG A 345 21.19 10.80 -20.71
CA ARG A 345 21.90 11.78 -21.56
C ARG A 345 22.04 13.18 -20.95
N GLY A 346 21.40 13.43 -19.81
CA GLY A 346 21.43 14.75 -19.16
C GLY A 346 20.46 15.77 -19.75
N GLU A 347 19.48 15.32 -20.55
CA GLU A 347 18.48 16.18 -21.20
C GLU A 347 17.28 16.52 -20.30
N THR A 348 17.18 15.91 -19.10
CA THR A 348 16.06 16.11 -18.15
C THR A 348 16.56 16.67 -16.80
N PHE A 349 15.62 17.19 -16.01
CA PHE A 349 15.80 18.07 -14.85
C PHE A 349 16.73 17.58 -13.72
N LYS A 350 17.39 18.54 -13.04
CA LYS A 350 18.20 18.36 -11.82
C LYS A 350 17.33 18.45 -10.55
N GLY A 351 16.74 17.30 -10.20
CA GLY A 351 16.20 16.88 -8.90
C GLY A 351 15.64 17.92 -7.91
N THR A 352 14.32 18.08 -7.90
CA THR A 352 13.56 18.64 -6.77
C THR A 352 12.67 17.55 -6.17
N ASN A 353 12.31 17.69 -4.88
CA ASN A 353 11.38 16.79 -4.20
C ASN A 353 9.92 16.93 -4.67
N GLU A 354 9.63 18.03 -5.37
CA GLU A 354 8.32 18.42 -5.88
C GLU A 354 8.41 18.55 -7.39
N ILE A 355 7.37 18.10 -8.09
CA ILE A 355 7.25 18.23 -9.54
C ILE A 355 6.81 19.67 -9.83
N PRO A 356 7.62 20.51 -10.50
CA PRO A 356 7.15 21.81 -10.96
C PRO A 356 5.93 21.64 -11.87
N THR A 357 4.94 22.53 -11.77
CA THR A 357 3.79 22.56 -12.70
C THR A 357 4.24 22.69 -14.16
N THR A 358 5.40 23.31 -14.39
CA THR A 358 6.06 23.48 -15.69
C THR A 358 6.93 22.30 -16.15
N ALA A 359 7.03 21.22 -15.36
CA ALA A 359 7.85 20.06 -15.68
C ALA A 359 7.40 19.37 -16.98
N SER A 360 8.37 18.87 -17.77
CA SER A 360 8.03 18.08 -18.94
C SER A 360 7.40 16.74 -18.52
N ALA A 361 6.70 16.07 -19.46
CA ALA A 361 6.18 14.73 -19.20
C ALA A 361 7.29 13.75 -18.81
N ALA A 362 8.47 13.85 -19.43
CA ALA A 362 9.62 13.01 -19.09
C ALA A 362 10.13 13.25 -17.66
N ASP A 363 10.23 14.52 -17.23
CA ASP A 363 10.66 14.87 -15.87
C ASP A 363 9.70 14.30 -14.80
N ARG A 364 8.39 14.34 -15.08
CA ARG A 364 7.37 13.73 -14.20
C ARG A 364 7.61 12.23 -14.02
N LEU A 365 7.89 11.52 -15.11
CA LEU A 365 8.15 10.08 -15.06
C LEU A 365 9.39 9.73 -14.22
N ILE A 366 10.46 10.54 -14.32
CA ILE A 366 11.67 10.37 -13.51
C ILE A 366 11.39 10.65 -12.02
N CYS A 367 10.68 11.73 -11.72
CA CYS A 367 10.29 12.05 -10.34
C CYS A 367 9.43 10.95 -9.72
N ASP A 368 8.50 10.38 -10.49
CA ASP A 368 7.69 9.24 -10.06
C ASP A 368 8.55 8.01 -9.77
N ALA A 369 9.49 7.66 -10.65
CA ALA A 369 10.41 6.53 -10.44
C ALA A 369 11.27 6.72 -9.17
N ILE A 370 11.80 7.92 -8.94
CA ILE A 370 12.50 8.27 -7.70
C ILE A 370 11.59 8.06 -6.49
N ASN A 371 10.37 8.59 -6.54
CA ASN A 371 9.40 8.47 -5.46
C ASN A 371 9.02 7.01 -5.14
N LEU A 372 8.98 6.13 -6.16
CA LEU A 372 8.77 4.69 -5.98
C LEU A 372 9.97 3.98 -5.32
N CYS A 373 11.18 4.46 -5.59
CA CYS A 373 12.44 3.87 -5.12
C CYS A 373 12.90 4.40 -3.75
N ILE A 374 12.38 5.54 -3.27
CA ILE A 374 12.68 6.04 -1.91
C ILE A 374 12.41 4.94 -0.86
N GLY A 375 13.36 4.75 0.04
CA GLY A 375 13.35 3.71 1.07
C GLY A 375 13.95 2.38 0.61
N HIS A 376 14.66 2.35 -0.51
CA HIS A 376 15.22 1.13 -1.09
C HIS A 376 16.66 1.29 -1.56
N ALA A 377 17.31 0.16 -1.78
CA ALA A 377 18.54 0.01 -2.58
C ALA A 377 18.27 -0.89 -3.79
N TYR A 378 19.15 -0.83 -4.79
CA TYR A 378 19.12 -1.73 -5.95
C TYR A 378 20.06 -2.91 -5.72
N VAL A 379 19.67 -4.10 -6.17
CA VAL A 379 20.47 -5.32 -5.98
C VAL A 379 20.66 -6.12 -7.24
N ARG A 380 21.71 -6.94 -7.23
CA ARG A 380 21.88 -8.10 -8.10
C ARG A 380 21.92 -9.37 -7.24
N THR A 381 21.52 -10.47 -7.86
CA THR A 381 21.44 -11.77 -7.19
C THR A 381 22.33 -12.81 -7.86
N ASP A 382 22.55 -13.94 -7.19
CA ASP A 382 23.29 -15.10 -7.71
C ASP A 382 22.60 -15.79 -8.90
N THR A 383 21.28 -15.65 -9.01
CA THR A 383 20.49 -16.13 -10.16
C THR A 383 20.40 -15.11 -11.31
N GLY A 384 21.11 -13.99 -11.22
CA GLY A 384 21.13 -12.94 -12.25
C GLY A 384 19.92 -11.99 -12.23
N TYR A 385 18.97 -12.17 -11.30
CA TYR A 385 17.86 -11.23 -11.14
C TYR A 385 18.33 -9.90 -10.51
N VAL A 386 17.60 -8.84 -10.83
CA VAL A 386 17.74 -7.49 -10.27
C VAL A 386 16.44 -7.03 -9.61
N GLY A 387 16.55 -6.16 -8.63
CA GLY A 387 15.40 -5.70 -7.87
C GLY A 387 15.67 -4.47 -7.00
N THR A 388 14.61 -4.00 -6.34
CA THR A 388 14.68 -3.05 -5.23
C THR A 388 14.38 -3.75 -3.91
N VAL A 389 15.18 -3.48 -2.90
CA VAL A 389 15.14 -4.11 -1.57
C VAL A 389 15.17 -3.05 -0.47
N PRO A 390 14.79 -3.37 0.78
CA PRO A 390 14.85 -2.41 1.89
C PRO A 390 16.24 -1.81 2.12
N LEU A 391 16.30 -0.62 2.74
CA LEU A 391 17.56 0.10 3.02
C LEU A 391 18.58 -0.70 3.83
N ASP A 392 18.14 -1.67 4.63
CA ASP A 392 19.01 -2.50 5.47
C ASP A 392 19.56 -3.73 4.76
N ALA A 393 19.27 -3.93 3.47
CA ALA A 393 19.76 -5.07 2.73
C ALA A 393 21.30 -5.16 2.73
N GLU A 394 21.80 -6.38 2.86
CA GLU A 394 23.22 -6.74 2.88
C GLU A 394 23.51 -7.84 1.85
N ILE A 395 24.76 -7.91 1.41
CA ILE A 395 25.24 -9.04 0.61
C ILE A 395 25.09 -10.32 1.45
N GLY A 396 24.54 -11.37 0.84
CA GLY A 396 24.24 -12.63 1.50
C GLY A 396 22.79 -12.79 1.95
N ASP A 397 22.00 -11.71 2.03
CA ASP A 397 20.57 -11.79 2.30
C ASP A 397 19.86 -12.65 1.22
N ILE A 398 18.78 -13.31 1.62
CA ILE A 398 18.03 -14.26 0.79
C ILE A 398 16.69 -13.64 0.40
N ILE A 399 16.30 -13.78 -0.87
CA ILE A 399 14.98 -13.40 -1.36
C ILE A 399 14.10 -14.65 -1.38
N CYS A 400 12.97 -14.58 -0.68
CA CYS A 400 11.99 -15.64 -0.57
C CYS A 400 10.62 -15.18 -1.05
N VAL A 401 9.85 -16.07 -1.66
CA VAL A 401 8.41 -15.88 -1.89
C VAL A 401 7.65 -16.86 -0.99
N PHE A 402 6.95 -16.32 0.01
CA PHE A 402 6.06 -17.10 0.87
C PHE A 402 4.73 -17.37 0.17
N LEU A 403 4.16 -18.55 0.38
CA LEU A 403 2.80 -18.82 -0.07
C LEU A 403 1.84 -17.82 0.58
N GLY A 404 0.84 -17.35 -0.17
CA GLY A 404 -0.08 -16.31 0.28
C GLY A 404 0.56 -14.94 0.54
N CYS A 405 1.67 -14.61 -0.13
CA CYS A 405 2.27 -13.28 -0.10
C CYS A 405 2.31 -12.68 -1.51
N ASP A 406 1.80 -11.45 -1.67
CA ASP A 406 1.74 -10.79 -2.99
C ASP A 406 3.11 -10.32 -3.50
N PHE A 407 4.17 -10.36 -2.70
CA PHE A 407 5.49 -9.82 -3.01
C PHE A 407 6.64 -10.71 -2.46
N PRO A 408 7.87 -10.62 -3.01
CA PRO A 408 9.03 -11.26 -2.40
C PRO A 408 9.44 -10.56 -1.11
N VAL A 409 9.99 -11.33 -0.17
CA VAL A 409 10.46 -10.88 1.14
C VAL A 409 11.96 -11.10 1.25
N LEU A 410 12.69 -10.09 1.70
CA LEU A 410 14.11 -10.22 2.03
C LEU A 410 14.28 -10.79 3.44
N LEU A 411 15.06 -11.85 3.55
CA LEU A 411 15.39 -12.54 4.79
C LEU A 411 16.88 -12.46 5.06
N ARG A 412 17.25 -12.31 6.33
CA ARG A 412 18.63 -12.42 6.80
C ARG A 412 18.78 -13.62 7.72
N GLU A 413 19.70 -14.53 7.39
CA GLU A 413 20.02 -15.66 8.25
C GLU A 413 20.76 -15.18 9.51
N LYS A 414 20.35 -15.67 10.68
CA LYS A 414 21.00 -15.41 11.98
C LYS A 414 21.66 -16.65 12.60
N GLY A 415 21.77 -17.72 11.82
CA GLY A 415 22.27 -19.04 12.24
C GLY A 415 21.16 -19.94 12.79
N LEU A 416 21.47 -21.23 12.92
CA LEU A 416 20.56 -22.27 13.42
C LEU A 416 19.22 -22.36 12.64
N GLY A 417 19.23 -22.03 11.34
CA GLY A 417 18.03 -22.05 10.50
C GLY A 417 17.01 -20.95 10.85
N ARG A 418 17.41 -19.92 11.61
CA ARG A 418 16.56 -18.77 11.94
C ARG A 418 16.83 -17.59 11.01
N PHE A 419 15.76 -16.88 10.69
CA PHE A 419 15.77 -15.77 9.78
C PHE A 419 15.17 -14.52 10.42
N VAL A 420 15.60 -13.37 9.95
CA VAL A 420 15.01 -12.06 10.25
C VAL A 420 14.37 -11.54 8.98
N VAL A 421 13.10 -11.14 9.06
CA VAL A 421 12.43 -10.38 8.00
C VAL A 421 13.06 -8.99 7.92
N VAL A 422 13.72 -8.69 6.80
CA VAL A 422 14.31 -7.37 6.54
C VAL A 422 13.27 -6.42 5.94
N GLY A 423 12.40 -6.93 5.07
CA GLY A 423 11.24 -6.21 4.51
C GLY A 423 10.83 -6.71 3.12
N GLU A 424 9.81 -6.08 2.54
CA GLU A 424 9.34 -6.41 1.17
C GLU A 424 10.32 -5.94 0.09
N CYS A 425 10.31 -6.66 -1.03
CA CYS A 425 11.12 -6.40 -2.22
C CYS A 425 10.25 -6.21 -3.45
N PHE A 426 10.85 -5.67 -4.51
CA PHE A 426 10.40 -5.88 -5.88
C PHE A 426 11.55 -6.47 -6.67
N VAL A 427 11.39 -7.66 -7.26
CA VAL A 427 12.43 -8.32 -8.06
C VAL A 427 11.85 -8.71 -9.41
N PHE A 428 12.41 -8.18 -10.48
CA PHE A 428 11.91 -8.47 -11.82
C PHE A 428 12.22 -9.93 -12.17
N GLY A 429 11.18 -10.74 -12.43
CA GLY A 429 11.27 -12.19 -12.59
C GLY A 429 10.76 -13.00 -11.40
N LEU A 430 10.48 -12.38 -10.25
CA LEU A 430 9.84 -13.03 -9.08
C LEU A 430 8.41 -12.51 -8.83
N TYR A 431 7.76 -12.06 -9.90
CA TYR A 431 6.36 -11.64 -9.92
C TYR A 431 5.56 -12.63 -10.78
N ASP A 432 4.23 -12.50 -10.81
CA ASP A 432 3.33 -13.36 -11.58
C ASP A 432 3.47 -14.87 -11.30
N ALA A 433 3.57 -15.23 -10.03
CA ALA A 433 3.74 -16.61 -9.56
C ALA A 433 4.95 -17.35 -10.14
N THR A 434 5.92 -16.63 -10.73
CA THR A 434 7.03 -17.26 -11.47
C THR A 434 7.89 -18.18 -10.59
N SER A 435 8.11 -17.82 -9.32
CA SER A 435 8.86 -18.66 -8.38
C SER A 435 8.14 -19.94 -7.99
N VAL A 436 6.82 -20.01 -8.17
CA VAL A 436 5.98 -21.14 -7.78
C VAL A 436 5.58 -21.99 -8.99
N LEU A 437 5.26 -21.36 -10.12
CA LEU A 437 4.72 -22.04 -11.31
C LEU A 437 5.68 -22.03 -12.51
N GLY A 438 6.86 -21.43 -12.38
CA GLY A 438 7.77 -21.18 -13.50
C GLY A 438 7.33 -19.98 -14.35
N PRO A 439 8.11 -19.58 -15.36
CA PRO A 439 7.79 -18.43 -16.21
C PRO A 439 6.48 -18.66 -16.96
N LEU A 440 5.72 -17.58 -17.18
CA LEU A 440 4.52 -17.62 -18.00
C LEU A 440 4.92 -17.93 -19.46
N PRO A 441 4.28 -18.90 -20.13
CA PRO A 441 4.65 -19.26 -21.51
C PRO A 441 4.30 -18.12 -22.46
N ALA A 442 5.22 -17.78 -23.38
CA ALA A 442 4.88 -16.84 -24.46
C ALA A 442 3.71 -17.42 -25.30
N PRO A 443 2.74 -16.59 -25.73
CA PRO A 443 2.69 -15.12 -25.69
C PRO A 443 1.83 -14.56 -24.54
N TRP A 444 1.67 -15.29 -23.44
CA TRP A 444 0.82 -14.88 -22.31
C TRP A 444 1.48 -13.80 -21.44
N GLU A 445 0.67 -12.90 -20.91
CA GLU A 445 1.05 -11.88 -19.93
C GLU A 445 -0.04 -11.67 -18.88
N VAL A 446 0.33 -11.14 -17.70
CA VAL A 446 -0.63 -10.78 -16.66
C VAL A 446 -1.05 -9.32 -16.78
N GLN A 447 -2.36 -9.10 -16.83
CA GLN A 447 -2.98 -7.77 -16.83
C GLN A 447 -3.83 -7.55 -15.56
N MET A 448 -3.83 -6.31 -15.08
CA MET A 448 -4.47 -5.88 -13.85
C MET A 448 -5.62 -4.92 -14.13
N PHE A 449 -6.79 -5.24 -13.59
CA PHE A 449 -8.03 -4.51 -13.79
C PHE A 449 -8.53 -3.93 -12.48
N LYS A 450 -9.25 -2.80 -12.55
CA LYS A 450 -9.90 -2.21 -11.39
C LYS A 450 -11.01 -3.12 -10.90
N SER A 451 -11.08 -3.31 -9.59
CA SER A 451 -12.16 -4.04 -8.93
C SER A 451 -12.78 -3.19 -7.83
N PHE A 452 -13.87 -3.68 -7.22
CA PHE A 452 -14.59 -2.99 -6.17
C PHE A 452 -13.67 -2.62 -5.00
N GLY A 453 -13.94 -1.51 -4.31
CA GLY A 453 -13.21 -1.11 -3.11
C GLY A 453 -11.73 -0.75 -3.34
N ASN A 454 -11.36 -0.28 -4.55
CA ASN A 454 -9.98 0.05 -4.94
C ASN A 454 -9.02 -1.16 -4.92
N ARG A 455 -9.57 -2.36 -5.12
CA ARG A 455 -8.82 -3.61 -5.34
C ARG A 455 -8.48 -3.78 -6.82
N TYR A 456 -7.61 -4.74 -7.11
CA TYR A 456 -7.28 -5.16 -8.47
C TYR A 456 -7.58 -6.64 -8.67
N LYS A 457 -7.95 -7.00 -9.90
CA LYS A 457 -8.07 -8.39 -10.35
C LYS A 457 -6.99 -8.69 -11.38
N TYR A 458 -6.41 -9.88 -11.29
CA TYR A 458 -5.44 -10.39 -12.25
C TYR A 458 -6.17 -11.20 -13.32
N ARG A 459 -5.74 -11.03 -14.58
CA ARG A 459 -6.18 -11.81 -15.73
C ARG A 459 -5.00 -12.14 -16.60
N PHE A 460 -5.09 -13.24 -17.32
CA PHE A 460 -4.05 -13.70 -18.23
C PHE A 460 -4.47 -13.36 -19.65
N TYR A 461 -3.64 -12.60 -20.33
CA TYR A 461 -3.89 -12.10 -21.67
C TYR A 461 -2.94 -12.75 -22.65
N ASN A 462 -3.48 -13.33 -23.72
CA ASN A 462 -2.69 -13.86 -24.81
C ASN A 462 -2.50 -12.75 -25.86
N ARG A 463 -1.26 -12.32 -26.09
CA ARG A 463 -0.97 -11.20 -26.99
C ARG A 463 -1.30 -11.49 -28.46
N ASP A 464 -1.26 -12.75 -28.87
CA ASP A 464 -1.45 -13.15 -30.26
C ASP A 464 -2.92 -13.36 -30.57
N THR A 465 -3.63 -14.14 -29.74
CA THR A 465 -5.06 -14.43 -29.93
C THR A 465 -5.99 -13.32 -29.42
N LYS A 466 -5.45 -12.39 -28.61
CA LYS A 466 -6.21 -11.34 -27.90
C LYS A 466 -7.18 -11.89 -26.85
N GLU A 467 -7.04 -13.16 -26.49
CA GLU A 467 -7.85 -13.82 -25.47
C GLU A 467 -7.49 -13.30 -24.07
N LEU A 468 -8.50 -13.07 -23.23
CA LEU A 468 -8.34 -12.70 -21.83
C LEU A 468 -9.06 -13.73 -20.96
N VAL A 469 -8.29 -14.49 -20.17
CA VAL A 469 -8.82 -15.55 -19.31
C VAL A 469 -8.55 -15.26 -17.83
N GLN A 470 -9.35 -15.89 -16.97
CA GLN A 470 -9.13 -15.84 -15.52
C GLN A 470 -8.15 -16.91 -15.04
N GLU A 471 -8.12 -18.07 -15.71
CA GLU A 471 -7.24 -19.19 -15.34
C GLU A 471 -5.79 -18.91 -15.67
N ASP A 472 -4.89 -19.28 -14.77
CA ASP A 472 -3.47 -19.27 -15.06
C ASP A 472 -3.16 -20.37 -16.09
N PRO A 473 -2.60 -20.04 -17.27
CA PRO A 473 -2.34 -21.03 -18.31
C PRO A 473 -1.32 -22.11 -17.90
N ARG A 474 -0.59 -21.92 -16.80
CA ARG A 474 0.33 -22.93 -16.22
C ARG A 474 -0.38 -23.96 -15.34
N LEU A 475 -1.60 -23.67 -14.91
CA LEU A 475 -2.43 -24.57 -14.14
C LEU A 475 -3.35 -25.32 -15.11
N GLU A 476 -2.87 -26.46 -15.62
CA GLU A 476 -3.57 -27.28 -16.62
C GLU A 476 -5.04 -27.58 -16.26
N GLY A 477 -5.93 -27.40 -17.25
CA GLY A 477 -7.30 -27.95 -17.27
C GLY A 477 -8.34 -27.22 -16.40
N THR A 478 -9.61 -27.39 -16.78
CA THR A 478 -10.79 -27.08 -15.94
C THR A 478 -11.01 -28.13 -14.84
N ASP A 479 -10.19 -29.18 -14.80
CA ASP A 479 -10.30 -30.24 -13.81
C ASP A 479 -9.70 -29.78 -12.47
N LEU A 480 -10.59 -29.26 -11.63
CA LEU A 480 -10.31 -28.91 -10.25
C LEU A 480 -10.42 -30.14 -9.32
N GLY A 481 -10.56 -31.35 -9.86
CA GLY A 481 -10.72 -32.59 -9.11
C GLY A 481 -11.97 -32.52 -8.23
N ASP A 482 -11.78 -32.68 -6.92
CA ASP A 482 -12.86 -32.57 -5.93
C ASP A 482 -13.30 -31.15 -5.63
N TRP A 483 -12.70 -30.14 -6.28
CA TRP A 483 -13.04 -28.73 -6.09
C TRP A 483 -13.84 -28.18 -7.27
N GLU A 484 -14.56 -27.11 -7.02
CA GLU A 484 -15.24 -26.29 -8.02
C GLU A 484 -15.06 -24.81 -7.67
N ARG A 485 -15.14 -23.93 -8.66
CA ARG A 485 -15.19 -22.49 -8.40
C ARG A 485 -16.46 -22.16 -7.63
N PHE A 486 -16.34 -21.25 -6.67
CA PHE A 486 -17.44 -20.80 -5.84
C PHE A 486 -17.60 -19.29 -6.01
N ASP A 487 -18.78 -18.87 -6.47
CA ASP A 487 -19.10 -17.46 -6.62
C ASP A 487 -19.24 -16.81 -5.24
N HIS A 488 -18.39 -15.81 -4.98
CA HIS A 488 -18.38 -15.05 -3.75
C HIS A 488 -18.44 -13.55 -4.07
N GLU A 489 -19.43 -12.88 -3.51
CA GLU A 489 -19.52 -11.42 -3.56
C GLU A 489 -18.40 -10.80 -2.71
N PRO A 490 -17.51 -9.98 -3.28
CA PRO A 490 -16.35 -9.47 -2.56
C PRO A 490 -16.70 -8.74 -1.25
N GLU A 491 -16.09 -9.16 -0.16
CA GLU A 491 -16.20 -8.57 1.16
C GLU A 491 -14.92 -7.80 1.55
N PRO A 492 -15.00 -6.78 2.42
CA PRO A 492 -13.82 -6.12 3.00
C PRO A 492 -12.82 -7.07 3.69
N ASP A 493 -13.30 -8.24 4.10
CA ASP A 493 -12.54 -9.31 4.75
C ASP A 493 -11.67 -10.11 3.77
N ASP A 494 -11.92 -10.04 2.46
CA ASP A 494 -11.11 -10.79 1.50
C ASP A 494 -9.69 -10.25 1.39
N PRO A 495 -8.70 -11.14 1.15
CA PRO A 495 -7.33 -10.73 0.89
C PRO A 495 -7.22 -9.93 -0.43
N PRO A 496 -6.06 -9.31 -0.70
CA PRO A 496 -5.83 -8.57 -1.96
C PRO A 496 -5.90 -9.47 -3.21
N VAL A 497 -5.48 -10.72 -3.06
CA VAL A 497 -5.38 -11.71 -4.15
C VAL A 497 -6.09 -12.99 -3.71
N PHE A 498 -7.21 -13.33 -4.35
CA PHE A 498 -7.97 -14.54 -4.07
C PHE A 498 -8.85 -14.93 -5.25
N ASP A 499 -9.25 -16.19 -5.21
CA ASP A 499 -10.44 -16.75 -5.84
C ASP A 499 -11.01 -17.78 -4.84
N TYR A 500 -12.33 -18.02 -4.90
CA TYR A 500 -13.00 -18.96 -4.00
C TYR A 500 -13.26 -20.30 -4.68
N PHE A 501 -13.04 -21.36 -3.91
CA PHE A 501 -13.24 -22.74 -4.33
C PHE A 501 -13.98 -23.49 -3.24
N ARG A 502 -14.92 -24.36 -3.66
CA ARG A 502 -15.69 -25.23 -2.76
C ARG A 502 -15.37 -26.68 -3.07
N HIS A 503 -15.17 -27.48 -2.03
CA HIS A 503 -15.00 -28.92 -2.16
C HIS A 503 -16.37 -29.58 -2.38
N LYS A 504 -16.51 -30.37 -3.44
CA LYS A 504 -17.77 -30.98 -3.92
C LYS A 504 -18.44 -31.91 -2.89
N ILE A 505 -17.64 -32.61 -2.09
CA ILE A 505 -18.12 -33.55 -1.05
C ILE A 505 -18.26 -32.89 0.33
N THR A 506 -17.20 -32.29 0.87
CA THR A 506 -17.19 -31.76 2.24
C THR A 506 -17.88 -30.41 2.39
N ASN A 507 -18.15 -29.70 1.27
CA ASN A 507 -18.57 -28.30 1.23
C ASN A 507 -17.59 -27.33 1.90
N GLU A 508 -16.34 -27.75 2.14
CA GLU A 508 -15.28 -26.84 2.60
C GLU A 508 -15.06 -25.74 1.55
N VAL A 509 -14.96 -24.49 2.00
CA VAL A 509 -14.68 -23.33 1.14
C VAL A 509 -13.31 -22.76 1.48
N ILE A 510 -12.47 -22.60 0.46
CA ILE A 510 -11.15 -21.96 0.57
C ILE A 510 -11.07 -20.74 -0.34
N ASN A 511 -10.23 -19.77 0.03
CA ASN A 511 -10.01 -18.52 -0.70
C ASN A 511 -8.69 -18.53 -1.51
N SER A 512 -8.28 -19.72 -1.97
CA SER A 512 -7.05 -19.96 -2.71
C SER A 512 -7.24 -21.11 -3.69
N ASP A 513 -6.47 -21.11 -4.77
CA ASP A 513 -6.52 -22.17 -5.77
C ASP A 513 -6.03 -23.51 -5.17
N PRO A 514 -6.86 -24.57 -5.17
CA PRO A 514 -6.49 -25.87 -4.62
C PRO A 514 -5.27 -26.49 -5.32
N ARG A 515 -5.00 -26.15 -6.58
CA ARG A 515 -3.82 -26.59 -7.34
C ARG A 515 -2.53 -25.89 -6.87
N MET A 516 -2.65 -24.86 -6.04
CA MET A 516 -1.55 -24.16 -5.38
C MET A 516 -1.41 -24.49 -3.90
N LEU A 517 -2.09 -25.56 -3.42
CA LEU A 517 -1.84 -26.11 -2.09
C LEU A 517 -0.46 -26.80 -2.03
N PRO A 518 0.16 -26.93 -0.84
CA PRO A 518 1.51 -27.47 -0.70
C PRO A 518 1.72 -28.82 -1.36
N ASP A 519 0.77 -29.75 -1.19
CA ASP A 519 0.88 -31.10 -1.78
C ASP A 519 0.84 -31.05 -3.32
N ALA A 520 -0.03 -30.21 -3.90
CA ALA A 520 -0.12 -30.02 -5.34
C ALA A 520 1.13 -29.35 -5.92
N LEU A 521 1.71 -28.38 -5.21
CA LEU A 521 2.96 -27.73 -5.59
C LEU A 521 4.16 -28.68 -5.49
N ASN A 522 4.24 -29.48 -4.42
CA ASN A 522 5.28 -30.50 -4.27
C ASN A 522 5.18 -31.57 -5.37
N ALA A 523 3.97 -32.00 -5.73
CA ALA A 523 3.74 -32.92 -6.84
C ALA A 523 4.19 -32.36 -8.20
N ARG A 524 4.17 -31.03 -8.36
CA ARG A 524 4.73 -30.31 -9.53
C ARG A 524 6.25 -30.09 -9.45
N GLY A 525 6.91 -30.55 -8.38
CA GLY A 525 8.36 -30.41 -8.18
C GLY A 525 8.79 -29.07 -7.60
N VAL A 526 7.86 -28.25 -7.08
CA VAL A 526 8.20 -26.99 -6.40
C VAL A 526 8.88 -27.30 -5.08
N LYS A 527 10.08 -26.75 -4.87
CA LYS A 527 10.86 -26.96 -3.63
C LYS A 527 10.38 -26.03 -2.52
N LEU A 528 9.33 -26.43 -1.82
CA LEU A 528 8.83 -25.70 -0.66
C LEU A 528 9.74 -25.92 0.56
N THR A 529 10.02 -24.84 1.29
CA THR A 529 10.88 -24.82 2.48
C THR A 529 10.21 -24.04 3.61
N TRP A 530 10.35 -24.53 4.84
CA TRP A 530 9.93 -23.81 6.04
C TRP A 530 11.02 -22.84 6.49
N PHE A 531 10.64 -21.57 6.72
CA PHE A 531 11.54 -20.53 7.24
C PHE A 531 11.06 -20.10 8.62
N MET A 532 11.91 -20.22 9.63
CA MET A 532 11.63 -19.79 11.00
C MET A 532 12.04 -18.31 11.19
N LEU A 533 11.06 -17.42 11.38
CA LEU A 533 11.20 -15.94 11.40
C LEU A 533 11.25 -15.30 12.80
#